data_AF-A0A3P6T2D1-F1
#
_entry.id   AF-A0A3P6T2D1-F1
#
_cell.length_a   1.000
_cell.length_b   1.000
_cell.length_c   1.000
_cell.angle_alpha   90.00
_cell.angle_beta   90.00
_cell.angle_gamma   90.00
#
_symmetry.space_group_name_H-M   'P 1'
#
loop_
_entity.id
_entity.type
_entity.pdbx_description
1 polymer ?
#
loop_
_entity_poly.entity_id
_entity_poly.type
_entity_poly.pdbx_seq_one_letter_code
_entity_poly.pdbx_strand_id
1 'polypeptide(L)'
;MAKCEAVQGGTSFIESLPEVKNRSYNRELGKDRHNIELWLKFVAHQDEMFLSLEGGDNSKKTRAERLTSRQLFERKMSILDKAISLNYSCVRLKIERLKIGMHLWDEDKWNVELREVEFKHVNDPEMWQGVLDVLESDTRRFNFVAQVCD
;
A
#
# COMPACT_ATOMS: atom_id res chain seq x y z
N MET A 1 -25.51 8.62 52.86
CA MET A 1 -24.22 8.30 52.18
C MET A 1 -24.54 7.56 50.89
N ALA A 2 -24.55 8.27 49.77
CA ALA A 2 -24.82 7.69 48.45
C ALA A 2 -23.52 7.07 47.91
N LYS A 3 -23.55 5.78 47.61
CA LYS A 3 -22.45 5.08 46.95
C LYS A 3 -22.72 5.13 45.44
N CYS A 4 -21.89 5.87 44.73
CA CYS A 4 -21.81 5.83 43.28
C CYS A 4 -21.38 4.42 42.85
N GLU A 5 -22.20 3.75 42.06
CA GLU A 5 -21.76 2.59 41.28
C GLU A 5 -21.65 3.05 39.83
N ALA A 6 -20.40 3.30 39.44
CA ALA A 6 -20.02 3.53 38.06
C ALA A 6 -20.23 2.22 37.28
N VAL A 7 -21.14 2.24 36.31
CA VAL A 7 -21.25 1.19 35.30
C VAL A 7 -20.03 1.32 34.37
N GLN A 8 -18.96 0.62 34.71
CA GLN A 8 -17.90 0.25 33.78
C GLN A 8 -18.30 -1.06 33.10
N GLY A 9 -18.27 -1.05 31.77
CA GLY A 9 -18.56 -2.20 30.92
C GLY A 9 -19.26 -1.72 29.65
N GLY A 10 -18.63 -0.95 28.77
CA GLY A 10 -17.24 -1.11 28.35
C GLY A 10 -17.04 -2.33 27.43
N THR A 11 -18.10 -3.04 27.06
CA THR A 11 -18.07 -4.03 25.98
C THR A 11 -18.13 -3.28 24.65
N SER A 12 -16.94 -2.88 24.19
CA SER A 12 -16.54 -2.64 22.79
C SER A 12 -17.72 -2.41 21.83
N PHE A 13 -17.96 -1.17 21.41
CA PHE A 13 -17.33 -0.70 20.17
C PHE A 13 -17.05 -1.90 19.27
N ILE A 14 -18.08 -2.31 18.54
CA ILE A 14 -18.03 -3.20 17.37
C ILE A 14 -16.60 -3.25 16.89
N GLU A 15 -15.91 -4.33 17.23
CA GLU A 15 -14.64 -4.73 16.68
C GLU A 15 -14.60 -4.26 15.22
N SER A 16 -13.81 -3.22 14.94
CA SER A 16 -14.09 -2.33 13.83
C SER A 16 -14.23 -3.17 12.55
N LEU A 17 -15.31 -2.97 11.78
CA LEU A 17 -15.58 -3.71 10.52
C LEU A 17 -14.31 -3.91 9.64
N PRO A 18 -13.37 -2.94 9.56
CA PRO A 18 -12.08 -3.10 8.89
C PRO A 18 -11.14 -4.15 9.50
N GLU A 19 -11.02 -4.23 10.83
CA GLU A 19 -10.18 -5.23 11.52
C GLU A 19 -10.70 -6.66 11.30
N VAL A 20 -12.02 -6.84 11.28
CA VAL A 20 -12.66 -8.12 10.94
C VAL A 20 -12.27 -8.56 9.54
N LYS A 21 -12.28 -7.64 8.57
CA LYS A 21 -11.86 -7.91 7.19
C LYS A 21 -10.38 -8.27 7.09
N ASN A 22 -9.49 -7.57 7.80
CA ASN A 22 -8.07 -7.96 7.88
C ASN A 22 -7.86 -9.40 8.36
N ARG A 23 -8.62 -9.83 9.37
CA ARG A 23 -8.56 -11.23 9.84
C ARG A 23 -9.07 -12.21 8.80
N SER A 24 -10.09 -11.85 8.01
CA SER A 24 -10.57 -12.68 6.89
C SER A 24 -9.47 -12.84 5.83
N TYR A 25 -8.84 -11.74 5.39
CA TYR A 25 -7.74 -11.79 4.43
C TYR A 25 -6.60 -12.67 4.94
N ASN A 26 -6.16 -12.49 6.19
CA ASN A 26 -5.11 -13.32 6.78
C ASN A 26 -5.50 -14.80 6.85
N ARG A 27 -6.76 -15.11 7.18
CA ARG A 27 -7.28 -16.49 7.23
C ARG A 27 -7.31 -17.12 5.84
N GLU A 28 -7.76 -16.38 4.83
CA GLU A 28 -7.86 -16.86 3.45
C GLU A 28 -6.47 -17.03 2.82
N LEU A 29 -5.56 -16.08 3.02
CA LEU A 29 -4.15 -16.19 2.62
C LEU A 29 -3.40 -17.29 3.38
N GLY A 30 -3.85 -17.62 4.60
CA GLY A 30 -3.37 -18.79 5.33
C GLY A 30 -3.77 -20.13 4.68
N LYS A 31 -4.87 -20.15 3.92
CA LYS A 31 -5.30 -21.34 3.15
C LYS A 31 -4.63 -21.39 1.78
N ASP A 32 -4.54 -20.24 1.10
CA ASP A 32 -3.89 -20.12 -0.21
C ASP A 32 -2.99 -18.88 -0.26
N ARG A 33 -1.70 -19.13 0.02
CA ARG A 33 -0.66 -18.09 0.05
C ARG A 33 -0.16 -17.67 -1.34
N HIS A 34 -0.56 -18.37 -2.39
CA HIS A 34 -0.18 -18.10 -3.77
C HIS A 34 -1.28 -17.36 -4.56
N ASN A 35 -2.40 -17.06 -3.90
CA ASN A 35 -3.46 -16.24 -4.47
C ASN A 35 -3.05 -14.76 -4.59
N ILE A 36 -2.45 -14.41 -5.73
CA ILE A 36 -1.96 -13.05 -6.02
C ILE A 36 -3.09 -12.02 -5.93
N GLU A 37 -4.27 -12.35 -6.44
CA GLU A 37 -5.40 -11.43 -6.45
C GLU A 37 -5.88 -11.11 -5.03
N LEU A 38 -5.83 -12.10 -4.13
CA LEU A 38 -6.17 -11.90 -2.73
C LEU A 38 -5.13 -11.02 -2.00
N TRP A 39 -3.84 -11.18 -2.31
CA TRP A 39 -2.79 -10.30 -1.80
C TRP A 39 -3.01 -8.84 -2.26
N LEU A 40 -3.31 -8.63 -3.53
CA LEU A 40 -3.55 -7.30 -4.09
C LEU A 40 -4.78 -6.64 -3.48
N LYS A 41 -5.89 -7.39 -3.32
CA LYS A 41 -7.08 -6.91 -2.61
C LYS A 41 -6.77 -6.55 -1.16
N PHE A 42 -5.93 -7.34 -0.48
CA PHE A 42 -5.54 -7.07 0.89
C PHE A 42 -4.73 -5.76 1.02
N VAL A 43 -3.83 -5.51 0.07
CA VAL A 43 -3.07 -4.25 -0.04
C VAL A 43 -4.00 -3.06 -0.28
N ALA A 44 -4.93 -3.16 -1.23
CA ALA A 44 -5.91 -2.10 -1.51
C ALA A 44 -6.83 -1.82 -0.31
N HIS A 45 -7.22 -2.86 0.43
CA HIS A 45 -8.08 -2.71 1.61
C HIS A 45 -7.41 -1.89 2.74
N GLN A 46 -6.08 -1.79 2.77
CA GLN A 46 -5.42 -0.95 3.77
C GLN A 46 -5.77 0.54 3.62
N ASP A 47 -6.13 0.99 2.42
CA ASP A 47 -6.55 2.38 2.17
C ASP A 47 -7.89 2.66 2.86
N GLU A 48 -8.86 1.74 2.75
CA GLU A 48 -10.16 1.84 3.41
C GLU A 48 -10.00 1.82 4.94
N MET A 49 -9.15 0.93 5.44
CA MET A 49 -8.82 0.83 6.86
C MET A 49 -8.26 2.15 7.39
N PHE A 50 -7.24 2.67 6.72
CA PHE A 50 -6.57 3.89 7.12
C PHE A 50 -7.53 5.08 7.15
N LEU A 51 -8.38 5.20 6.12
CA LEU A 51 -9.39 6.25 6.06
C LEU A 51 -10.45 6.14 7.17
N SER A 52 -10.82 4.93 7.57
CA SER A 52 -11.79 4.70 8.65
C SER A 52 -11.24 5.01 10.04
N LEU A 53 -9.95 4.77 10.27
CA LEU A 53 -9.29 4.99 11.56
C LEU A 53 -8.93 6.47 11.81
N GLU A 54 -8.61 7.21 10.74
CA GLU A 54 -8.28 8.64 10.81
C GLU A 54 -9.51 9.57 10.97
N GLY A 55 -10.72 9.03 11.14
CA GLY A 55 -12.00 9.74 11.12
C GLY A 55 -12.29 10.76 12.24
N GLY A 56 -11.28 11.22 12.98
CA GLY A 56 -11.47 12.09 14.15
C GLY A 56 -11.00 13.55 14.02
N ASP A 57 -9.94 13.85 13.27
CA ASP A 57 -9.22 15.14 13.46
C ASP A 57 -8.67 15.78 12.17
N ASN A 58 -8.77 15.10 11.02
CA ASN A 58 -8.17 15.54 9.75
C ASN A 58 -9.19 16.15 8.76
N SER A 59 -10.19 16.91 9.24
CA SER A 59 -11.24 17.50 8.37
C SER A 59 -10.71 18.49 7.31
N LYS A 60 -9.44 18.91 7.44
CA LYS A 60 -8.78 19.82 6.50
C LYS A 60 -8.11 19.14 5.31
N LYS A 61 -7.86 17.82 5.37
CA LYS A 61 -7.16 17.11 4.29
C LYS A 61 -8.12 16.40 3.36
N THR A 62 -7.85 16.47 2.06
CA THR A 62 -8.58 15.69 1.06
C THR A 62 -8.32 14.20 1.23
N ARG A 63 -9.20 13.35 0.68
CA ARG A 63 -8.99 11.89 0.67
C ARG A 63 -7.65 11.52 0.03
N ALA A 64 -7.28 12.17 -1.08
CA ALA A 64 -6.03 11.90 -1.77
C ALA A 64 -4.82 12.20 -0.89
N GLU A 65 -4.81 13.36 -0.21
CA GLU A 65 -3.73 13.73 0.71
C GLU A 65 -3.58 12.72 1.85
N ARG A 66 -4.69 12.23 2.41
CA ARG A 66 -4.66 11.23 3.48
C ARG A 66 -4.06 9.90 3.02
N LEU A 67 -4.37 9.49 1.78
CA LEU A 67 -3.83 8.26 1.17
C LEU A 67 -2.35 8.37 0.77
N THR A 68 -1.72 9.53 0.93
CA THR A 68 -0.26 9.70 0.76
C THR A 68 0.53 9.56 2.08
N SER A 69 -0.13 9.13 3.16
CA SER A 69 0.54 8.92 4.45
C SER A 69 1.65 7.89 4.36
N ARG A 70 2.86 8.27 4.81
CA ARG A 70 4.02 7.39 4.89
C ARG A 70 3.72 6.10 5.67
N GLN A 71 2.96 6.20 6.76
CA GLN A 71 2.59 5.03 7.60
C GLN A 71 1.74 4.01 6.84
N LEU A 72 0.80 4.49 6.02
CA LEU A 72 -0.02 3.63 5.16
C LEU A 72 0.85 2.92 4.12
N PHE A 73 1.74 3.65 3.46
CA PHE A 73 2.65 3.06 2.49
C PHE A 73 3.61 2.05 3.10
N GLU A 74 4.21 2.33 4.27
CA GLU A 74 5.09 1.38 4.97
C GLU A 74 4.35 0.09 5.33
N ARG A 75 3.08 0.20 5.75
CA ARG A 75 2.24 -0.97 6.03
C ARG A 75 1.93 -1.78 4.77
N LYS A 76 1.55 -1.13 3.67
CA LYS A 76 1.30 -1.81 2.38
C LYS A 76 2.57 -2.46 1.84
N MET A 77 3.72 -1.81 1.99
CA MET A 77 5.04 -2.33 1.64
C MET A 77 5.35 -3.63 2.39
N SER A 78 5.12 -3.66 3.71
CA SER A 78 5.33 -4.87 4.52
C SER A 78 4.48 -6.07 4.04
N ILE A 79 3.24 -5.82 3.62
CA ILE A 79 2.36 -6.85 3.07
C ILE A 79 2.91 -7.35 1.72
N LEU A 80 3.34 -6.45 0.84
CA LEU A 80 3.91 -6.80 -0.46
C LEU A 80 5.23 -7.55 -0.34
N ASP A 81 6.12 -7.14 0.56
CA ASP A 81 7.39 -7.84 0.81
C ASP A 81 7.12 -9.29 1.24
N LYS A 82 6.13 -9.50 2.13
CA LYS A 82 5.68 -10.85 2.50
C LYS A 82 5.11 -11.61 1.29
N ALA A 83 4.23 -10.99 0.52
CA ALA A 83 3.63 -11.63 -0.66
C ALA A 83 4.69 -12.05 -1.69
N ILE A 84 5.68 -11.18 -1.97
CA ILE A 84 6.78 -11.42 -2.91
C ILE A 84 7.71 -12.51 -2.39
N SER A 85 8.00 -12.56 -1.09
CA SER A 85 8.83 -13.64 -0.52
C SER A 85 8.25 -15.04 -0.77
N LEU A 86 6.93 -15.15 -0.92
CA LEU A 86 6.21 -16.39 -1.21
C LEU A 86 5.93 -16.59 -2.71
N ASN A 87 5.98 -15.50 -3.49
CA ASN A 87 5.59 -15.44 -4.91
C ASN A 87 6.64 -14.69 -5.74
N TYR A 88 7.90 -15.10 -5.62
CA TYR A 88 9.08 -14.36 -6.08
C TYR A 88 9.10 -14.02 -7.59
N SER A 89 8.43 -14.81 -8.42
CA SER A 89 8.35 -14.59 -9.87
C SER A 89 7.19 -13.68 -10.28
N CYS A 90 6.25 -13.37 -9.38
CA CYS A 90 5.06 -12.61 -9.74
C CYS A 90 5.41 -11.15 -10.08
N VAL A 91 5.23 -10.77 -11.34
CA VAL A 91 5.45 -9.40 -11.84
C VAL A 91 4.47 -8.42 -11.22
N ARG A 92 3.17 -8.74 -11.20
CA ARG A 92 2.11 -7.85 -10.64
C ARG A 92 2.42 -7.35 -9.22
N LEU A 93 2.89 -8.22 -8.34
CA LEU A 93 3.27 -7.83 -6.97
C LEU A 93 4.48 -6.89 -6.94
N LYS A 94 5.47 -7.12 -7.81
CA LYS A 94 6.66 -6.26 -7.92
C LYS A 94 6.31 -4.89 -8.49
N ILE A 95 5.42 -4.82 -9.48
CA ILE A 95 4.93 -3.55 -10.03
C ILE A 95 4.20 -2.75 -8.94
N GLU A 96 3.29 -3.37 -8.18
CA GLU A 96 2.63 -2.67 -7.07
C GLU A 96 3.61 -2.23 -5.97
N ARG A 97 4.68 -3.01 -5.74
CA ARG A 97 5.77 -2.60 -4.85
C ARG A 97 6.51 -1.38 -5.37
N LEU A 98 6.80 -1.30 -6.67
CA LEU A 98 7.43 -0.13 -7.30
C LEU A 98 6.55 1.12 -7.22
N LYS A 99 5.23 0.99 -7.41
CA LYS A 99 4.27 2.10 -7.26
C LYS A 99 4.35 2.73 -5.87
N ILE A 100 4.33 1.90 -4.82
CA ILE A 100 4.43 2.39 -3.44
C ILE A 100 5.86 2.89 -3.14
N GLY A 101 6.87 2.17 -3.63
CA GLY A 101 8.28 2.51 -3.48
C GLY A 101 8.60 3.91 -4.01
N MET A 102 7.93 4.33 -5.09
CA MET A 102 8.07 5.66 -5.69
C MET A 102 7.76 6.81 -4.73
N HIS A 103 6.93 6.55 -3.71
CA HIS A 103 6.57 7.52 -2.67
C HIS A 103 7.41 7.38 -1.39
N LEU A 104 8.10 6.25 -1.18
CA LEU A 104 8.82 5.94 0.07
C LEU A 104 10.34 6.00 -0.05
N TRP A 105 10.87 5.66 -1.21
CA TRP A 105 12.29 5.56 -1.46
C TRP A 105 12.82 6.83 -2.13
N ASP A 106 14.11 7.09 -1.94
CA ASP A 106 14.83 8.02 -2.80
C ASP A 106 14.96 7.47 -4.23
N GLU A 107 15.37 8.36 -5.14
CA GLU A 107 15.46 8.05 -6.57
C GLU A 107 16.48 6.94 -6.86
N ASP A 108 17.64 6.94 -6.17
CA ASP A 108 18.68 5.94 -6.35
C ASP A 108 18.17 4.54 -6.01
N LYS A 109 17.55 4.39 -4.84
CA LYS A 109 16.97 3.11 -4.42
C LYS A 109 15.84 2.68 -5.35
N TRP A 110 14.97 3.59 -5.75
CA TRP A 110 13.88 3.27 -6.67
C TRP A 110 14.41 2.79 -8.02
N ASN A 111 15.45 3.43 -8.56
CA ASN A 111 16.09 3.03 -9.81
C ASN A 111 16.76 1.65 -9.71
N VAL A 112 17.41 1.33 -8.59
CA VAL A 112 17.98 0.00 -8.34
C VAL A 112 16.88 -1.06 -8.34
N GLU A 113 15.79 -0.82 -7.62
CA GLU A 113 14.65 -1.74 -7.51
C GLU A 113 13.95 -1.93 -8.87
N LEU A 114 13.78 -0.86 -9.65
CA LEU A 114 13.23 -0.94 -11.02
C LEU A 114 14.11 -1.82 -11.91
N ARG A 115 15.42 -1.54 -11.96
CA ARG A 115 16.38 -2.31 -12.79
C ARG A 115 16.39 -3.78 -12.44
N GLU A 116 16.23 -4.12 -11.15
CA GLU A 116 16.11 -5.52 -10.75
C GLU A 116 14.86 -6.21 -11.34
N VAL A 117 13.72 -5.51 -11.38
CA VAL A 117 12.48 -6.04 -11.98
C VAL A 117 12.65 -6.18 -13.48
N GLU A 118 13.16 -5.15 -14.15
CA GLU A 118 13.41 -5.14 -15.60
C GLU A 118 14.35 -6.28 -16.00
N PHE A 119 15.49 -6.42 -15.32
CA PHE A 119 16.47 -7.45 -15.65
C PHE A 119 15.90 -8.87 -15.49
N LYS A 120 15.13 -9.12 -14.44
CA LYS A 120 14.55 -10.45 -14.16
C LYS A 120 13.41 -10.80 -15.12
N HIS A 121 12.72 -9.80 -15.68
CA HIS A 121 11.45 -9.98 -16.39
C HIS A 121 11.40 -9.26 -17.74
N VAL A 122 12.56 -9.00 -18.36
CA VAL A 122 12.71 -8.22 -19.61
C VAL A 122 11.85 -8.74 -20.77
N ASN A 123 11.54 -10.04 -20.78
CA ASN A 123 10.75 -10.69 -21.82
C ASN A 123 9.25 -10.79 -21.49
N ASP A 124 8.81 -10.22 -20.37
CA ASP A 124 7.41 -10.23 -19.94
C ASP A 124 6.73 -8.91 -20.35
N PRO A 125 5.76 -8.93 -21.29
CA PRO A 125 5.02 -7.73 -21.68
C PRO A 125 4.21 -7.11 -20.54
N GLU A 126 3.71 -7.92 -19.58
CA GLU A 126 2.96 -7.42 -18.42
C GLU A 126 3.88 -6.57 -17.52
N MET A 127 5.16 -6.91 -17.45
CA MET A 127 6.15 -6.12 -16.73
C MET A 127 6.30 -4.74 -17.34
N TRP A 128 6.51 -4.67 -18.65
CA TRP A 128 6.70 -3.38 -19.34
C TRP A 128 5.46 -2.50 -19.25
N GLN A 129 4.27 -3.06 -19.44
CA GLN A 129 3.02 -2.30 -19.25
C GLN A 129 2.95 -1.73 -17.84
N GLY A 130 3.20 -2.55 -16.82
CA GLY A 130 3.16 -2.11 -15.43
C GLY A 130 4.20 -1.04 -15.09
N VAL A 131 5.42 -1.15 -15.62
CA VAL A 131 6.48 -0.13 -15.43
C VAL A 131 6.11 1.19 -16.09
N LEU A 132 5.61 1.15 -17.33
CA LEU A 132 5.16 2.35 -18.05
C LEU A 132 4.03 3.05 -17.29
N ASP A 133 3.05 2.30 -16.77
CA ASP A 133 1.98 2.85 -15.95
C ASP A 133 2.53 3.56 -14.69
N VAL A 134 3.55 2.98 -14.04
CA VAL A 134 4.21 3.61 -12.88
C VAL A 134 4.86 4.94 -13.29
N LEU A 135 5.61 4.94 -14.40
CA LEU A 135 6.32 6.12 -14.89
C LEU A 135 5.36 7.24 -15.32
N GLU A 136 4.27 6.90 -16.01
CA GLU A 136 3.23 7.86 -16.41
C GLU A 136 2.56 8.52 -15.20
N SER A 137 2.40 7.77 -14.12
CA SER A 137 1.82 8.30 -12.87
C SER A 137 2.77 9.22 -12.09
N ASP A 138 4.07 9.22 -12.40
CA ASP A 138 5.06 10.06 -11.74
C ASP A 138 5.15 11.45 -12.37
N THR A 139 4.29 12.37 -11.92
CA THR A 139 4.30 13.75 -12.41
C THR A 139 5.62 14.48 -12.16
N ARG A 140 6.47 14.01 -11.24
CA ARG A 140 7.81 14.59 -11.00
C ARG A 140 8.74 14.40 -12.20
N ARG A 141 8.57 13.33 -12.97
CA ARG A 141 9.38 13.02 -14.15
C ARG A 141 9.06 13.89 -15.36
N PHE A 142 7.87 14.49 -15.40
CA PHE A 142 7.42 15.39 -16.47
C PHE A 142 7.64 16.86 -16.17
N ASN A 143 8.27 17.22 -15.05
CA ASN A 143 8.80 18.56 -14.86
C ASN A 143 9.98 18.74 -15.82
N PHE A 144 9.66 19.10 -17.06
CA PHE A 144 10.62 19.64 -18.01
C PHE A 144 11.39 20.74 -17.27
N VAL A 145 12.66 20.44 -17.07
CA VAL A 145 13.69 21.35 -16.64
C VAL A 145 13.52 22.66 -17.43
N ALA A 146 12.96 23.68 -16.77
CA ALA A 146 13.14 25.08 -17.14
C ALA A 146 14.59 25.52 -16.82
N GLN A 147 15.57 24.74 -17.25
CA GLN A 147 16.98 25.11 -17.28
C GLN A 147 17.44 25.01 -18.73
N VAL A 148 17.17 26.04 -19.52
CA VAL A 148 18.17 26.74 -20.34
C VAL A 148 17.60 28.14 -20.57
N CYS A 149 18.06 29.11 -19.79
CA CYS A 149 18.13 30.53 -20.12
C CYS A 149 19.05 31.18 -19.08
N ASP A 150 20.35 30.96 -19.24
CA ASP A 150 21.39 31.97 -18.95
C ASP A 150 22.09 32.27 -20.28
#